data_AF-A0A7Y4QVI0-F1
#
_entry.id   AF-A0A7Y4QVI0-F1
#
_cell.length_a   1.000
_cell.length_b   1.000
_cell.length_c   1.000
_cell.angle_alpha   90.00
_cell.angle_beta   90.00
_cell.angle_gamma   90.00
#
_symmetry.space_group_name_H-M   'P 1'
#
loop_
_entity.id
_entity.type
_entity.pdbx_description
1 polymer ?
#
loop_
_entity_poly.entity_id
_entity_poly.type
_entity_poly.pdbx_seq_one_letter_code
_entity_poly.pdbx_strand_id
1 'polypeptide(L)'
;MKNKEIFSLNGKKSESPTSFFEEEYSRMTEMSGALDELYWDIEKEGINTHVIRSINETVNRFYDELSKLFKMEEDILYKELIQILPERSLAEALKNENANILLLFDALKNIFSENDEIRKEKDLLQAEMIALADLLQRDAAKKKNMLIHEINSVLSKQKLEEMREKIKEGSFVHA
;
A
#
# COMPACT_ATOMS: atom_id res chain seq x y z
N MET A 1 14.67 15.33 -16.65
CA MET A 1 13.66 14.46 -16.02
C MET A 1 12.59 15.37 -15.44
N LYS A 2 11.33 15.19 -15.83
CA LYS A 2 10.22 15.95 -15.22
C LYS A 2 9.95 15.31 -13.86
N ASN A 3 10.20 16.02 -12.77
CA ASN A 3 9.61 15.69 -11.47
C ASN A 3 8.09 15.74 -11.67
N LYS A 4 7.47 14.58 -11.88
CA LYS A 4 6.04 14.46 -11.63
C LYS A 4 5.92 14.54 -10.11
N GLU A 5 5.24 15.57 -9.62
CA GLU A 5 4.70 15.57 -8.27
C GLU A 5 3.75 14.38 -8.18
N ILE A 6 4.28 13.25 -7.71
CA ILE A 6 3.53 12.05 -7.43
C ILE A 6 3.63 11.89 -5.94
N PHE A 7 2.45 11.96 -5.31
CA PHE A 7 2.18 11.56 -3.96
C PHE A 7 2.12 12.66 -2.89
N SER A 8 0.90 12.84 -2.40
CA SER A 8 0.59 13.35 -1.07
C SER A 8 -0.75 12.74 -0.66
N LEU A 9 -0.87 12.29 0.59
CA LEU A 9 -2.15 11.95 1.21
C LEU A 9 -3.08 13.18 1.34
N ASN A 10 -2.57 14.39 1.05
CA ASN A 10 -3.35 15.63 0.97
C ASN A 10 -3.99 15.87 -0.41
N GLY A 11 -4.17 14.83 -1.21
CA GLY A 11 -4.88 14.88 -2.50
C GLY A 11 -6.36 15.24 -2.34
N LYS A 12 -6.98 15.76 -3.42
CA LYS A 12 -8.34 16.35 -3.51
C LYS A 12 -9.38 15.69 -2.57
N LYS A 13 -10.19 16.53 -1.91
CA LYS A 13 -11.33 16.10 -1.09
C LYS A 13 -12.23 15.13 -1.87
N SER A 14 -12.14 13.84 -1.57
CA SER A 14 -13.00 12.83 -2.17
C SER A 14 -14.47 13.06 -1.78
N GLU A 15 -15.38 12.80 -2.72
CA GLU A 15 -16.82 13.00 -2.51
C GLU A 15 -17.40 12.02 -1.49
N SER A 16 -16.81 10.83 -1.36
CA SER A 16 -17.24 9.77 -0.44
C SER A 16 -16.03 9.01 0.17
N PRO A 17 -16.18 8.39 1.36
CA PRO A 17 -15.10 7.62 1.97
C PRO A 17 -14.69 6.41 1.10
N THR A 18 -15.61 5.77 0.40
CA THR A 18 -15.29 4.64 -0.48
C THR A 18 -14.52 5.08 -1.71
N SER A 19 -14.89 6.22 -2.29
CA SER A 19 -14.13 6.82 -3.39
C SER A 19 -12.70 7.19 -2.98
N PHE A 20 -12.50 7.66 -1.74
CA PHE A 20 -11.15 7.90 -1.21
C PHE A 20 -10.32 6.60 -1.20
N PHE A 21 -10.86 5.52 -0.63
CA PHE A 21 -10.13 4.25 -0.58
C PHE A 21 -9.91 3.64 -1.98
N GLU A 22 -10.88 3.77 -2.91
CA GLU A 22 -10.70 3.35 -4.30
C GLU A 22 -9.54 4.08 -5.00
N GLU A 23 -9.38 5.37 -4.74
CA GLU A 23 -8.25 6.15 -5.23
C GLU A 23 -6.94 5.63 -4.64
N GLU A 24 -6.88 5.39 -3.33
CA GLU A 24 -5.69 4.84 -2.67
C GLU A 24 -5.33 3.44 -3.17
N TYR A 25 -6.30 2.55 -3.43
CA TYR A 25 -6.05 1.25 -4.05
C TYR A 25 -5.58 1.36 -5.49
N SER A 26 -6.04 2.38 -6.22
CA SER A 26 -5.51 2.68 -7.54
C SER A 26 -4.05 3.13 -7.46
N ARG A 27 -3.68 3.90 -6.42
CA ARG A 27 -2.27 4.26 -6.15
C ARG A 27 -1.42 3.05 -5.75
N MET A 28 -1.96 2.09 -5.00
CA MET A 28 -1.24 0.83 -4.74
C MET A 28 -0.88 0.09 -6.03
N THR A 29 -1.74 0.15 -7.05
CA THR A 29 -1.45 -0.41 -8.38
C THR A 29 -0.33 0.37 -9.08
N GLU A 30 -0.29 1.69 -8.91
CA GLU A 30 0.82 2.53 -9.42
C GLU A 30 2.15 2.20 -8.70
N MET A 31 2.12 1.92 -7.39
CA MET A 31 3.29 1.47 -6.63
C MET A 31 3.83 0.13 -7.15
N SER A 32 2.95 -0.82 -7.47
CA SER A 32 3.33 -2.07 -8.14
C SER A 32 4.06 -1.78 -9.46
N GLY A 33 3.51 -0.89 -10.31
CA GLY A 33 4.17 -0.52 -11.57
C GLY A 33 5.53 0.13 -11.37
N ALA A 34 5.71 0.93 -10.32
CA ALA A 34 7.00 1.52 -9.99
C ALA A 34 8.04 0.48 -9.52
N LEU A 35 7.62 -0.59 -8.82
CA LEU A 35 8.50 -1.71 -8.49
C LEU A 35 8.94 -2.47 -9.74
N ASP A 36 8.03 -2.68 -10.71
CA ASP A 36 8.37 -3.27 -12.01
C ASP A 36 9.36 -2.39 -12.79
N GLU A 37 9.18 -1.06 -12.78
CA GLU A 37 10.12 -0.12 -13.39
C GLU A 37 11.53 -0.26 -12.79
N LEU A 38 11.63 -0.31 -11.47
CA LEU A 38 12.90 -0.51 -10.77
C LEU A 38 13.54 -1.87 -11.11
N TYR A 39 12.75 -2.93 -11.28
CA TYR A 39 13.26 -4.22 -11.77
C TYR A 39 13.93 -4.06 -13.14
N TRP A 40 13.30 -3.31 -14.05
CA TRP A 40 13.87 -3.05 -15.37
C TRP A 40 15.10 -2.15 -15.33
N ASP A 41 15.18 -1.23 -14.38
CA ASP A 41 16.38 -0.41 -14.18
C ASP A 41 17.56 -1.26 -13.72
N ILE A 42 17.34 -2.24 -12.84
CA ILE A 42 18.36 -3.24 -12.48
C ILE A 42 18.80 -4.05 -13.71
N GLU A 43 17.86 -4.46 -14.57
CA GLU A 43 18.19 -5.23 -15.78
C GLU A 43 19.01 -4.41 -16.79
N LYS A 44 18.66 -3.13 -16.99
CA LYS A 44 19.30 -2.27 -17.99
C LYS A 44 20.64 -1.72 -17.52
N GLU A 45 20.69 -1.24 -16.29
CA GLU A 45 21.82 -0.46 -15.77
C GLU A 45 22.70 -1.27 -14.79
N GLY A 46 22.25 -2.45 -14.39
CA GLY A 46 22.87 -3.23 -13.33
C GLY A 46 22.73 -2.58 -11.96
N ILE A 47 23.17 -3.31 -10.93
CA ILE A 47 23.19 -2.79 -9.56
C ILE A 47 24.33 -1.77 -9.43
N ASN A 48 23.96 -0.50 -9.41
CA ASN A 48 24.86 0.64 -9.22
C ASN A 48 24.31 1.57 -8.13
N THR A 49 25.12 2.56 -7.71
CA THR A 49 24.75 3.47 -6.61
C THR A 49 23.48 4.27 -6.89
N HIS A 50 23.21 4.62 -8.15
CA HIS A 50 21.98 5.32 -8.51
C HIS A 50 20.76 4.41 -8.34
N VAL A 51 20.80 3.21 -8.91
CA VAL A 51 19.72 2.21 -8.81
C VAL A 51 19.46 1.84 -7.34
N ILE A 52 20.50 1.57 -6.55
CA ILE A 52 20.37 1.27 -5.12
C ILE A 52 19.66 2.40 -4.37
N ARG A 53 20.05 3.65 -4.62
CA ARG A 53 19.41 4.81 -4.00
C ARG A 53 17.94 4.92 -4.40
N SER A 54 17.63 4.78 -5.69
CA SER A 54 16.27 4.84 -6.21
C SER A 54 15.36 3.75 -5.62
N ILE A 55 15.89 2.53 -5.43
CA ILE A 55 15.14 1.45 -4.78
C ILE A 55 14.91 1.78 -3.31
N ASN A 56 15.95 2.17 -2.58
CA ASN A 56 15.83 2.53 -1.16
C ASN A 56 14.82 3.66 -0.91
N GLU A 57 14.89 4.73 -1.69
CA GLU A 57 13.98 5.87 -1.56
C GLU A 57 12.53 5.43 -1.86
N THR A 58 12.34 4.63 -2.92
CA THR A 58 11.01 4.13 -3.33
C THR A 58 10.41 3.19 -2.28
N VAL A 59 11.18 2.19 -1.85
CA VAL A 59 10.74 1.16 -0.90
C VAL A 59 10.40 1.77 0.46
N ASN A 60 11.24 2.67 0.99
CA ASN A 60 10.95 3.34 2.26
C ASN A 60 9.71 4.24 2.17
N ARG A 61 9.57 5.00 1.08
CA ARG A 61 8.40 5.84 0.86
C ARG A 61 7.12 5.00 0.81
N PHE A 62 7.11 3.93 0.01
CA PHE A 62 5.94 3.08 -0.13
C PHE A 62 5.59 2.38 1.19
N TYR A 63 6.58 1.92 1.95
CA TYR A 63 6.35 1.36 3.29
C TYR A 63 5.62 2.35 4.21
N ASP A 64 6.11 3.60 4.30
CA ASP A 64 5.51 4.62 5.16
C ASP A 64 4.08 4.97 4.75
N GLU A 65 3.80 5.01 3.46
CA GLU A 65 2.49 5.35 2.90
C GLU A 65 1.50 4.20 3.10
N LEU A 66 1.89 2.97 2.78
CA LEU A 66 1.06 1.78 2.97
C LEU A 66 0.81 1.50 4.44
N SER A 67 1.79 1.69 5.32
CA SER A 67 1.59 1.54 6.76
C SER A 67 0.50 2.48 7.28
N LYS A 68 0.49 3.74 6.82
CA LYS A 68 -0.57 4.71 7.17
C LYS A 68 -1.92 4.30 6.59
N LEU A 69 -1.96 3.92 5.32
CA LEU A 69 -3.19 3.46 4.67
C LEU A 69 -3.78 2.26 5.40
N PHE A 70 -2.99 1.21 5.63
CA PHE A 70 -3.45 -0.02 6.31
C PHE A 70 -3.91 0.25 7.72
N LYS A 71 -3.25 1.17 8.44
CA LYS A 71 -3.71 1.61 9.76
C LYS A 71 -5.06 2.32 9.69
N MET A 72 -5.26 3.18 8.70
CA MET A 72 -6.55 3.84 8.46
C MET A 72 -7.65 2.83 8.09
N GLU A 73 -7.35 1.83 7.27
CA GLU A 73 -8.28 0.74 6.95
C GLU A 73 -8.72 0.02 8.23
N GLU A 74 -7.78 -0.33 9.11
CA GLU A 74 -8.06 -1.00 10.38
C GLU A 74 -8.96 -0.15 11.29
N ASP A 75 -8.60 1.11 11.48
CA ASP A 75 -9.24 1.98 12.46
C ASP A 75 -10.62 2.50 12.01
N ILE A 76 -10.81 2.64 10.69
CA ILE A 76 -12.03 3.18 10.10
C ILE A 76 -12.91 2.07 9.55
N LEU A 77 -12.39 1.27 8.60
CA LEU A 77 -13.20 0.32 7.83
C LEU A 77 -13.40 -0.99 8.57
N TYR A 78 -12.31 -1.68 8.89
CA TYR A 78 -12.34 -3.05 9.40
C TYR A 78 -13.01 -3.12 10.75
N LYS A 79 -12.78 -2.13 11.62
CA LYS A 79 -13.45 -2.02 12.90
C LYS A 79 -14.98 -2.04 12.79
N GLU A 80 -15.55 -1.31 11.82
CA GLU A 80 -17.01 -1.27 11.64
C GLU A 80 -17.51 -2.54 10.94
N LEU A 81 -16.77 -3.07 9.95
CA LEU A 81 -17.14 -4.30 9.27
C LEU A 81 -17.17 -5.52 10.21
N ILE A 82 -16.19 -5.64 11.11
CA ILE A 82 -16.14 -6.73 12.11
C ILE A 82 -17.32 -6.61 13.09
N GLN A 83 -17.74 -5.40 13.46
CA GLN A 83 -18.90 -5.22 14.34
C GLN A 83 -20.20 -5.66 13.68
N ILE A 84 -20.34 -5.49 12.36
CA ILE A 84 -21.56 -5.83 11.63
C ILE A 84 -21.54 -7.28 11.14
N LEU A 85 -20.36 -7.79 10.76
CA LEU A 85 -20.14 -9.13 10.18
C LEU A 85 -18.99 -9.89 10.89
N PRO A 86 -19.14 -10.24 12.18
CA PRO A 86 -18.06 -10.76 13.02
C PRO A 86 -17.43 -12.09 12.58
N GLU A 87 -18.08 -12.85 11.68
CA GLU A 87 -17.59 -14.15 11.19
C GLU A 87 -17.54 -14.26 9.65
N ARG A 88 -17.95 -13.21 8.94
CA ARG A 88 -18.05 -13.21 7.47
C ARG A 88 -17.29 -12.08 6.79
N SER A 89 -16.79 -11.13 7.57
CA SER A 89 -16.07 -10.00 7.02
C SER A 89 -14.75 -10.42 6.39
N LEU A 90 -14.38 -9.77 5.28
CA LEU A 90 -13.06 -9.90 4.67
C LEU A 90 -11.94 -9.24 5.49
N ALA A 91 -12.29 -8.49 6.54
CA ALA A 91 -11.38 -7.66 7.32
C ALA A 91 -10.17 -8.42 7.89
N GLU A 92 -10.36 -9.58 8.52
CA GLU A 92 -9.24 -10.33 9.10
C GLU A 92 -8.28 -10.87 8.03
N ALA A 93 -8.82 -11.36 6.91
CA ALA A 93 -8.01 -11.85 5.80
C ALA A 93 -7.18 -10.72 5.19
N LEU A 94 -7.79 -9.56 4.97
CA LEU A 94 -7.11 -8.38 4.42
C LEU A 94 -6.08 -7.81 5.40
N LYS A 95 -6.35 -7.84 6.70
CA LYS A 95 -5.38 -7.43 7.72
C LYS A 95 -4.12 -8.30 7.71
N ASN A 96 -4.27 -9.61 7.55
CA ASN A 96 -3.13 -10.52 7.43
C ASN A 96 -2.36 -10.28 6.13
N GLU A 97 -3.05 -10.02 5.02
CA GLU A 97 -2.43 -9.67 3.74
C GLU A 97 -1.63 -8.35 3.85
N ASN A 98 -2.21 -7.32 4.50
CA ASN A 98 -1.53 -6.06 4.80
C ASN A 98 -0.25 -6.25 5.60
N ALA A 99 -0.30 -7.07 6.65
CA ALA A 99 0.87 -7.38 7.47
C ALA A 99 1.96 -8.08 6.65
N ASN A 100 1.60 -9.03 5.80
CA ASN A 100 2.54 -9.73 4.93
C ASN A 100 3.21 -8.80 3.91
N ILE A 101 2.46 -7.85 3.34
CA ILE A 101 3.01 -6.83 2.44
C ILE A 101 4.07 -5.99 3.17
N LEU A 102 3.76 -5.49 4.38
CA LEU A 102 4.72 -4.70 5.16
C LEU A 102 5.97 -5.50 5.54
N LEU A 103 5.81 -6.79 5.89
CA LEU A 103 6.95 -7.68 6.18
C LEU A 103 7.87 -7.86 4.97
N LEU A 104 7.35 -7.94 3.75
CA LEU A 104 8.16 -8.03 2.54
C LEU A 104 8.88 -6.71 2.23
N PHE A 105 8.22 -5.57 2.47
CA PHE A 105 8.91 -4.27 2.42
C PHE A 105 10.05 -4.19 3.42
N ASP A 106 9.88 -4.69 4.65
CA ASP A 106 10.94 -4.74 5.65
C ASP A 106 12.08 -5.69 5.25
N ALA A 107 11.75 -6.84 4.66
CA ALA A 107 12.75 -7.75 4.10
C ALA A 107 13.59 -7.06 3.01
N LEU A 108 12.93 -6.35 2.08
CA LEU A 108 13.63 -5.55 1.07
C LEU A 108 14.51 -4.47 1.69
N LYS A 109 14.01 -3.73 2.69
CA LYS A 109 14.80 -2.70 3.41
C LYS A 109 16.04 -3.30 4.08
N ASN A 110 15.94 -4.51 4.63
CA ASN A 110 17.05 -5.18 5.30
C ASN A 110 18.14 -5.64 4.34
N ILE A 111 17.79 -6.04 3.11
CA ILE A 111 18.78 -6.32 2.04
C ILE A 111 19.69 -5.10 1.82
N PHE A 112 19.15 -3.89 1.95
CA PHE A 112 19.91 -2.65 1.76
C PHE A 112 20.71 -2.19 2.98
N SER A 113 20.33 -2.57 4.19
CA SER A 113 20.99 -2.12 5.43
C SER A 113 22.15 -3.03 5.87
N GLU A 114 22.10 -4.31 5.53
CA GLU A 114 23.03 -5.32 6.07
C GLU A 114 24.15 -5.71 5.10
N ASN A 115 24.09 -5.32 3.82
CA ASN A 115 24.89 -5.96 2.78
C ASN A 115 25.75 -4.98 1.95
N ASP A 116 27.07 -5.02 2.14
CA ASP A 116 28.04 -4.42 1.21
C ASP A 116 28.08 -5.18 -0.15
N GLU A 117 27.41 -6.35 -0.23
CA GLU A 117 27.41 -7.25 -1.38
C GLU A 117 26.07 -7.35 -2.13
N ILE A 118 25.20 -6.33 -2.10
CA ILE A 118 23.92 -6.29 -2.85
C ILE A 118 24.06 -6.72 -4.33
N ARG A 119 25.22 -6.50 -4.95
CA ARG A 119 25.52 -6.95 -6.32
C ARG A 119 25.46 -8.48 -6.49
N LYS A 120 25.74 -9.26 -5.44
CA LYS A 120 25.65 -10.73 -5.44
C LYS A 120 24.24 -11.23 -5.14
N GLU A 121 23.39 -10.37 -4.56
CA GLU A 121 21.99 -10.66 -4.24
C GLU A 121 21.01 -10.09 -5.26
N LYS A 122 21.49 -9.75 -6.47
CA LYS A 122 20.65 -9.20 -7.56
C LYS A 122 19.39 -10.03 -7.79
N ASP A 123 19.55 -11.34 -7.95
CA ASP A 123 18.44 -12.24 -8.29
C ASP A 123 17.43 -12.32 -7.14
N LEU A 124 17.90 -12.29 -5.89
CA LEU A 124 17.04 -12.25 -4.70
C LEU A 124 16.26 -10.93 -4.65
N LEU A 125 16.96 -9.79 -4.77
CA LEU A 125 16.34 -8.47 -4.78
C LEU A 125 15.24 -8.38 -5.86
N GLN A 126 15.54 -8.86 -7.06
CA GLN A 126 14.58 -8.87 -8.16
C GLN A 126 13.39 -9.79 -7.91
N ALA A 127 13.61 -10.98 -7.35
CA ALA A 127 12.54 -11.91 -7.00
C ALA A 127 11.60 -11.30 -5.93
N GLU A 128 12.16 -10.68 -4.90
CA GLU A 128 11.39 -10.01 -3.84
C GLU A 128 10.60 -8.82 -4.38
N MET A 129 11.17 -8.04 -5.30
CA MET A 129 10.47 -6.93 -5.96
C MET A 129 9.27 -7.40 -6.80
N ILE A 130 9.44 -8.48 -7.57
CA ILE A 130 8.35 -9.09 -8.36
C ILE A 130 7.26 -9.62 -7.43
N ALA A 131 7.64 -10.34 -6.37
CA ALA A 131 6.69 -10.88 -5.41
C ALA A 131 5.87 -9.77 -4.73
N LEU A 132 6.53 -8.67 -4.37
CA LEU A 132 5.87 -7.52 -3.76
C LEU A 132 4.95 -6.78 -4.73
N ALA A 133 5.36 -6.62 -6.00
CA ALA A 133 4.52 -6.04 -7.05
C ALA A 133 3.23 -6.87 -7.25
N ASP A 134 3.35 -8.19 -7.43
CA ASP A 134 2.18 -9.09 -7.57
C ASP A 134 1.24 -8.99 -6.36
N LEU A 135 1.80 -9.00 -5.15
CA LEU A 135 1.00 -8.89 -3.93
C LEU A 135 0.26 -7.56 -3.83
N LEU A 136 0.92 -6.43 -4.11
CA LEU A 136 0.28 -5.12 -4.11
C LEU A 136 -0.84 -5.05 -5.15
N GLN A 137 -0.61 -5.54 -6.36
CA GLN A 137 -1.61 -5.52 -7.42
C GLN A 137 -2.84 -6.38 -7.05
N ARG A 138 -2.61 -7.57 -6.50
CA ARG A 138 -3.69 -8.49 -6.09
C ARG A 138 -4.47 -7.96 -4.91
N ASP A 139 -3.80 -7.43 -3.89
CA ASP A 139 -4.43 -6.83 -2.72
C ASP A 139 -5.27 -5.61 -3.11
N ALA A 140 -4.71 -4.70 -3.93
CA ALA A 140 -5.42 -3.55 -4.46
C ALA A 140 -6.68 -3.95 -5.24
N ALA A 141 -6.59 -4.96 -6.12
CA ALA A 141 -7.72 -5.45 -6.88
C ALA A 141 -8.79 -6.09 -5.97
N LYS A 142 -8.38 -6.86 -4.97
CA LYS A 142 -9.29 -7.49 -4.00
C LYS A 142 -10.02 -6.42 -3.18
N LYS A 143 -9.31 -5.41 -2.69
CA LYS A 143 -9.90 -4.32 -1.92
C LYS A 143 -10.86 -3.47 -2.76
N LYS A 144 -10.45 -3.10 -3.97
CA LYS A 144 -11.30 -2.32 -4.89
C LYS A 144 -12.58 -3.07 -5.29
N ASN A 145 -12.49 -4.36 -5.58
CA ASN A 145 -13.63 -5.11 -6.13
C ASN A 145 -14.50 -5.77 -5.04
N MET A 146 -13.91 -6.18 -3.92
CA MET A 146 -14.62 -6.94 -2.88
C MET A 146 -14.88 -6.09 -1.64
N LEU A 147 -13.84 -5.49 -1.05
CA LEU A 147 -13.99 -4.72 0.19
C LEU A 147 -14.91 -3.50 -0.01
N ILE A 148 -14.72 -2.73 -1.08
CA ILE A 148 -15.59 -1.58 -1.37
C ILE A 148 -17.04 -2.02 -1.62
N HIS A 149 -17.25 -3.16 -2.27
CA HIS A 149 -18.59 -3.72 -2.47
C HIS A 149 -19.22 -4.16 -1.14
N GLU A 150 -18.46 -4.80 -0.25
CA GLU A 150 -18.90 -5.17 1.10
C GLU A 150 -19.29 -3.92 1.93
N ILE A 151 -18.45 -2.88 1.89
CA ILE A 151 -18.74 -1.59 2.55
C ILE A 151 -20.06 -1.00 2.05
N ASN A 152 -20.21 -0.85 0.73
CA ASN A 152 -21.39 -0.22 0.14
C ASN A 152 -22.69 -1.02 0.34
N SER A 153 -22.60 -2.34 0.55
CA SER A 153 -23.77 -3.20 0.75
C SER A 153 -24.22 -3.29 2.21
N VAL A 154 -23.30 -3.11 3.16
CA VAL A 154 -23.54 -3.38 4.58
C VAL A 154 -23.65 -2.09 5.40
N LEU A 155 -22.89 -1.04 5.05
CA LEU A 155 -22.84 0.20 5.84
C LEU A 155 -23.94 1.18 5.44
N SER A 156 -24.60 1.75 6.45
CA SER A 156 -25.61 2.78 6.23
C SER A 156 -24.98 4.10 5.80
N LYS A 157 -25.77 4.96 5.15
CA LYS A 157 -25.32 6.32 4.75
C LYS A 157 -24.79 7.14 5.92
N GLN A 158 -25.41 7.01 7.10
CA GLN A 158 -24.94 7.71 8.30
C GLN A 158 -23.54 7.25 8.70
N LYS A 159 -23.29 5.93 8.66
CA LYS A 159 -21.97 5.37 8.97
C LYS A 159 -20.90 5.79 7.97
N LEU A 160 -21.25 5.87 6.68
CA LEU A 160 -20.35 6.39 5.66
C LEU A 160 -20.01 7.87 5.90
N GLU A 161 -20.95 8.70 6.34
CA GLU A 161 -20.64 10.09 6.68
C GLU A 161 -19.75 10.20 7.94
N GLU A 162 -19.98 9.37 8.97
CA GLU A 162 -19.09 9.28 10.14
C GLU A 162 -17.66 8.91 9.74
N MET A 163 -17.49 7.96 8.81
CA MET A 163 -16.18 7.58 8.27
C MET A 163 -15.54 8.74 7.50
N ARG A 164 -16.33 9.48 6.70
CA ARG A 164 -15.85 10.62 5.94
C ARG A 164 -15.26 11.71 6.83
N GLU A 165 -15.89 12.00 7.96
CA GLU A 165 -15.38 12.98 8.92
C GLU A 165 -14.07 12.49 9.57
N LYS A 166 -13.98 11.21 9.96
CA LYS A 166 -12.73 10.62 10.47
C LYS A 166 -11.56 10.76 9.47
N ILE A 167 -11.81 10.54 8.18
CA ILE A 167 -10.79 10.71 7.12
C ILE A 167 -10.35 12.18 7.01
N LYS A 168 -11.29 13.14 7.03
CA LYS A 168 -10.99 14.57 6.89
C LYS A 168 -10.18 15.15 8.05
N GLU A 169 -10.45 14.70 9.27
CA GLU A 169 -9.79 15.21 10.48
C GLU A 169 -8.32 14.77 10.58
N GLY A 170 -7.86 13.84 9.73
CA GLY A 170 -6.48 13.38 9.73
C GLY A 170 -6.07 12.77 11.08
N SER A 171 -7.03 12.27 11.85
CA SER A 171 -6.91 11.80 13.25
C SER A 171 -6.01 10.58 13.46
N PHE A 172 -5.09 10.31 12.53
CA PHE A 172 -4.24 9.11 12.47
C PHE A 172 -2.74 9.43 12.53
N VAL A 173 -2.36 10.68 12.86
CA VAL A 173 -0.94 11.09 12.87
C VAL A 173 -0.23 10.87 14.21
N HIS A 174 -0.92 10.54 15.31
CA HIS A 174 -0.23 10.29 16.59
C HIS A 174 -0.81 9.12 17.38
N ALA A 175 -0.12 7.98 17.30
CA ALA A 175 0.05 7.04 18.42
C ALA A 175 1.50 6.54 18.40
#